data_AF-X1S7P3-F1
#
_entry.id   AF-X1S7P3-F1
#
_cell.length_a   1.000
_cell.length_b   1.000
_cell.length_c   1.000
_cell.angle_alpha   90.00
_cell.angle_beta   90.00
_cell.angle_gamma   90.00
#
_symmetry.space_group_name_H-M   'P 1'
#
loop_
_entity.id
_entity.type
_entity.pdbx_description
1 polymer ?
#
loop_
_entity_poly.entity_id
_entity_poly.type
_entity_poly.pdbx_seq_one_letter_code
_entity_poly.pdbx_strand_id
1 'polypeptide(L)'
;SAAMKLPSITEEKLGSKLLLVVDECHRAGASEMRKVFKVNRKYELGLSATPEREDSEEEKNGIIFNGNYNDSLLGREIGPLIYEMTLKQAFDVLFLRIIPHVYFAG
;
A
#
# COMPACT_ATOMS: atom_id res chain seq x y z
N SER A 1 15.29 -7.11 7.84
CA SER A 1 14.25 -6.16 7.41
C SER A 1 12.98 -6.34 8.26
N ALA A 2 11.98 -5.47 8.14
CA ALA A 2 10.69 -5.63 8.82
C ALA A 2 10.07 -7.02 8.55
N ALA A 3 10.10 -7.47 7.30
CA ALA A 3 9.62 -8.81 6.91
C ALA A 3 10.28 -9.99 7.64
N MET A 4 11.51 -9.83 8.17
CA MET A 4 12.17 -10.87 8.96
C MET A 4 11.81 -10.83 10.45
N LYS A 5 11.54 -9.64 11.00
CA LYS A 5 11.32 -9.44 12.44
C LYS A 5 9.85 -9.49 12.82
N LEU A 6 8.97 -9.08 11.91
CA LEU A 6 7.53 -9.01 12.17
C LEU A 6 6.90 -10.37 12.47
N PRO A 7 7.19 -11.46 11.73
CA PRO A 7 6.57 -12.76 12.01
C PRO A 7 6.72 -13.19 13.47
N SER A 8 7.95 -13.15 14.02
CA SER A 8 8.23 -13.54 15.41
C SER A 8 7.51 -12.69 16.45
N ILE A 9 7.24 -11.41 16.16
CA ILE A 9 6.53 -10.50 17.06
C ILE A 9 5.01 -10.73 16.99
N THR A 10 4.49 -11.10 15.81
CA THR A 10 3.05 -11.28 15.59
C THR A 10 2.48 -12.60 16.03
N GLU A 11 3.31 -13.64 16.10
CA GLU A 11 2.98 -14.94 16.70
C GLU A 11 2.63 -14.82 18.20
N GLU A 12 3.18 -13.82 18.90
CA GLU A 12 2.81 -13.45 20.26
C GLU A 12 1.47 -12.68 20.31
N LYS A 13 0.35 -13.32 19.96
CA LYS A 13 -1.04 -12.82 20.10
C LYS A 13 -1.38 -11.46 19.43
N LEU A 14 -0.41 -10.75 18.86
CA LEU A 14 -0.56 -9.36 18.44
C LEU A 14 -1.13 -9.22 17.03
N GLY A 15 -1.03 -10.27 16.19
CA GLY A 15 -1.54 -10.24 14.81
C GLY A 15 -3.02 -9.81 14.70
N SER A 16 -3.86 -10.22 15.65
CA SER A 16 -5.29 -9.84 15.71
C SER A 16 -5.55 -8.36 16.08
N LYS A 17 -4.51 -7.61 16.41
CA LYS A 17 -4.56 -6.18 16.75
C LYS A 17 -3.61 -5.35 15.88
N LEU A 18 -2.89 -5.98 14.96
CA LEU A 18 -1.87 -5.32 14.17
C LEU A 18 -2.51 -4.57 12.98
N LEU A 19 -2.11 -3.31 12.85
CA LEU A 19 -2.30 -2.49 11.64
C LEU A 19 -0.98 -2.41 10.89
N LEU A 20 -0.96 -2.86 9.64
CA LEU A 20 0.17 -2.69 8.73
C LEU A 20 -0.02 -1.43 7.90
N VAL A 21 0.87 -0.45 8.05
CA VAL A 21 0.91 0.74 7.19
C VAL A 21 2.05 0.59 6.19
N VAL A 22 1.72 0.65 4.89
CA VAL A 22 2.67 0.55 3.79
C VAL A 22 2.77 1.91 3.12
N ASP A 23 3.86 2.62 3.39
CA ASP A 23 4.19 3.87 2.69
C ASP A 23 4.74 3.57 1.29
N GLU A 24 4.43 4.44 0.33
CA GLU A 24 4.70 4.24 -1.10
C GLU A 24 4.26 2.86 -1.59
N CYS A 25 3.01 2.49 -1.31
CA CYS A 25 2.50 1.12 -1.46
C CYS A 25 2.56 0.60 -2.90
N HIS A 26 2.60 1.46 -3.91
CA HIS A 26 2.82 1.10 -5.31
C HIS A 26 4.14 0.32 -5.53
N ARG A 27 5.12 0.46 -4.62
CA ARG A 27 6.41 -0.27 -4.67
C ARG A 27 6.38 -1.62 -3.95
N ALA A 28 5.31 -1.93 -3.22
CA ALA A 28 5.25 -3.13 -2.38
C ALA A 28 5.09 -4.44 -3.18
N GLY A 29 4.85 -4.34 -4.49
CA GLY A 29 4.90 -5.47 -5.42
C GLY A 29 6.31 -6.04 -5.69
N ALA A 30 7.38 -5.35 -5.29
CA ALA A 30 8.74 -5.83 -5.45
C ALA A 30 8.99 -7.13 -4.63
N SER A 31 9.75 -8.07 -5.19
CA SER A 31 9.98 -9.42 -4.64
C SER A 31 10.35 -9.47 -3.15
N GLU A 32 11.19 -8.54 -2.69
CA GLU A 32 11.59 -8.43 -1.28
C GLU A 32 10.52 -7.77 -0.40
N MET A 33 9.80 -6.77 -0.91
CA MET A 33 8.79 -6.05 -0.15
C MET A 33 7.53 -6.91 0.06
N ARG A 34 7.16 -7.74 -0.92
CA ARG A 34 6.04 -8.69 -0.83
C ARG A 34 6.10 -9.61 0.38
N LYS A 35 7.31 -9.87 0.92
CA LYS A 35 7.48 -10.70 2.11
C LYS A 35 6.80 -10.12 3.34
N VAL A 36 6.57 -8.80 3.40
CA VAL A 36 5.87 -8.14 4.51
C VAL A 36 4.42 -8.60 4.62
N PHE A 37 3.80 -9.00 3.51
CA PHE A 37 2.42 -9.46 3.47
C PHE A 37 2.21 -10.86 4.07
N LYS A 38 3.28 -11.60 4.37
CA LYS A 38 3.18 -12.89 5.07
C LYS A 38 2.92 -12.74 6.57
N VAL A 39 3.01 -11.52 7.09
CA VAL A 39 2.80 -11.23 8.51
C VAL A 39 1.30 -11.25 8.83
N ASN A 40 0.93 -11.96 9.90
CA ASN A 40 -0.45 -11.99 10.37
C ASN A 40 -0.86 -10.61 10.88
N ARG A 41 -1.94 -10.06 10.31
CA ARG A 41 -2.44 -8.72 10.57
C ARG A 41 -3.96 -8.72 10.52
N LYS A 42 -4.58 -7.79 11.25
CA LYS A 42 -6.04 -7.60 11.20
C LYS A 42 -6.43 -6.46 10.27
N TYR A 43 -5.57 -5.45 10.16
CA TYR A 43 -5.83 -4.26 9.37
C TYR A 43 -4.60 -3.92 8.53
N GLU A 44 -4.84 -3.31 7.38
CA GLU A 44 -3.83 -2.85 6.45
C GLU A 44 -4.24 -1.50 5.83
N LEU A 45 -3.25 -0.67 5.56
CA LEU A 45 -3.43 0.62 4.90
C LEU A 45 -2.25 0.90 3.98
N GLY A 46 -2.53 1.10 2.69
CA GLY A 46 -1.55 1.56 1.71
C GLY A 46 -1.62 3.07 1.54
N LEU A 47 -0.48 3.73 1.56
CA LEU A 47 -0.34 5.15 1.26
C LEU A 47 0.49 5.30 -0.02
N SER A 48 -0.02 6.06 -1.00
CA SER A 48 0.72 6.38 -2.22
C SER A 48 0.33 7.76 -2.70
N ALA A 49 1.33 8.55 -3.10
CA ALA A 49 1.12 9.85 -3.74
C ALA A 49 0.92 9.73 -5.26
N THR A 50 1.39 8.63 -5.85
CA THR A 50 1.27 8.35 -7.28
C THR A 50 0.23 7.25 -7.52
N PRO A 51 -0.71 7.43 -8.47
CA PRO A 51 -1.45 6.31 -9.01
C PRO A 51 -0.46 5.33 -9.65
N GLU A 52 -0.76 4.03 -9.59
CA GLU A 52 0.08 2.99 -10.17
C GLU A 52 0.33 3.29 -11.65
N ARG A 53 1.57 3.65 -12.00
CA ARG A 53 1.98 3.87 -13.39
C ARG A 53 3.24 3.06 -13.66
N GLU A 54 3.09 2.13 -14.59
CA GLU A 54 4.06 1.62 -15.60
C GLU A 54 5.42 1.03 -15.13
N ASP A 55 5.89 1.30 -13.91
CA ASP A 55 7.17 0.76 -13.41
C ASP A 55 6.98 -0.49 -12.54
N SER A 56 5.85 -1.19 -12.68
CA SER A 56 5.67 -2.47 -12.03
C SER A 56 6.53 -3.50 -12.76
N GLU A 57 7.33 -4.26 -12.02
CA GLU A 57 7.97 -5.49 -12.51
C GLU A 57 6.94 -6.53 -13.04
N GLU A 58 5.64 -6.25 -12.90
CA GLU A 58 4.53 -7.00 -13.49
C GLU A 58 4.42 -6.79 -15.01
N GLU A 59 4.69 -5.58 -15.52
CA GLU A 59 4.80 -5.34 -16.96
C GLU A 59 6.06 -5.98 -17.56
N LYS A 60 7.19 -5.98 -16.83
CA LYS A 60 8.43 -6.65 -17.29
C LYS A 60 8.31 -8.18 -17.39
N ASN A 61 7.38 -8.78 -16.64
CA ASN A 61 7.01 -10.19 -16.78
C ASN A 61 5.84 -10.43 -17.76
N GLY A 62 5.45 -9.43 -18.54
CA GLY A 62 4.44 -9.54 -19.59
C GLY A 62 2.98 -9.55 -19.10
N ILE A 63 2.72 -9.17 -17.84
CA ILE A 63 1.36 -9.02 -17.34
C ILE A 63 0.96 -7.56 -17.54
N ILE A 64 0.45 -7.24 -18.73
CA ILE A 64 -0.25 -5.98 -18.98
C ILE A 64 -1.52 -6.02 -18.12
N PHE A 65 -1.53 -5.30 -17.00
CA PHE A 65 -2.71 -5.15 -16.18
C PHE A 65 -3.70 -4.19 -16.86
N ASN A 66 -4.48 -4.73 -17.81
CA ASN A 66 -5.71 -4.10 -18.33
C ASN A 66 -6.91 -4.33 -17.39
N GLY A 67 -6.66 -4.69 -16.12
CA GLY A 67 -7.65 -5.16 -15.15
C GLY A 67 -7.99 -4.13 -14.07
N ASN A 68 -9.02 -4.44 -13.29
CA ASN A 68 -9.41 -3.65 -12.12
C ASN A 68 -8.29 -3.68 -11.07
N TYR A 69 -7.98 -2.56 -10.41
CA TYR A 69 -6.99 -2.48 -9.32
C TYR A 69 -7.16 -3.59 -8.28
N ASN A 70 -8.40 -3.95 -7.97
CA ASN A 70 -8.72 -5.00 -7.02
C ASN A 70 -8.18 -6.40 -7.42
N ASP A 71 -7.88 -6.60 -8.70
CA ASP A 71 -7.29 -7.84 -9.22
C ASP A 71 -5.76 -7.85 -9.14
N SER A 72 -5.13 -6.70 -8.90
CA SER A 72 -3.68 -6.58 -8.70
C SER A 72 -3.23 -7.25 -7.40
N LEU A 73 -1.93 -7.52 -7.28
CA LEU A 73 -1.37 -8.00 -6.02
C LEU A 73 -1.64 -7.04 -4.87
N LEU A 74 -1.52 -5.73 -5.11
CA LEU A 74 -1.73 -4.70 -4.09
C LEU A 74 -3.20 -4.65 -3.67
N GLY A 75 -4.13 -4.71 -4.63
CA GLY A 75 -5.55 -4.79 -4.33
C GLY A 75 -5.94 -6.02 -3.51
N ARG A 76 -5.25 -7.15 -3.71
CA ARG A 76 -5.50 -8.39 -2.95
C ARG A 76 -4.88 -8.38 -1.55
N GLU A 77 -3.69 -7.78 -1.39
CA GLU A 77 -2.94 -7.83 -0.13
C GLU A 77 -3.19 -6.63 0.80
N ILE A 78 -3.48 -5.47 0.23
CA ILE A 78 -3.74 -4.21 0.95
C ILE A 78 -5.24 -3.91 0.99
N GLY A 79 -6.01 -4.40 0.02
CA GLY A 79 -7.44 -4.15 -0.08
C GLY A 79 -7.78 -3.08 -1.12
N PRO A 80 -9.07 -2.70 -1.23
CA PRO A 80 -9.55 -1.82 -2.28
C PRO A 80 -9.07 -0.37 -2.10
N LEU A 81 -9.09 0.39 -3.19
CA LEU A 81 -8.85 1.83 -3.14
C LEU A 81 -9.98 2.53 -2.37
N ILE A 82 -9.70 2.94 -1.14
CA ILE A 82 -10.71 3.57 -0.26
C ILE A 82 -10.84 5.08 -0.47
N TYR A 83 -9.82 5.73 -1.04
CA TYR A 83 -9.82 7.16 -1.30
C TYR A 83 -8.80 7.51 -2.40
N GLU A 84 -9.20 8.40 -3.31
CA GLU A 84 -8.32 8.99 -4.31
C GLU A 84 -8.56 10.50 -4.34
N MET A 85 -7.46 11.27 -4.41
CA MET A 85 -7.52 12.72 -4.60
C MET A 85 -6.70 13.12 -5.80
N THR A 86 -7.35 13.77 -6.76
CA THR A 86 -6.67 14.35 -7.92
C THR A 86 -5.84 15.56 -7.52
N LEU A 87 -4.79 15.86 -8.29
CA LEU A 87 -4.01 17.09 -8.10
C LEU A 87 -4.89 18.35 -8.13
N LYS A 88 -5.90 18.38 -9.02
CA LYS A 88 -6.85 19.50 -9.10
C LYS A 88 -7.60 19.69 -7.78
N GLN A 89 -8.18 18.62 -7.23
CA GLN A 89 -8.87 18.67 -5.93
C GLN A 89 -7.91 19.10 -4.81
N ALA A 90 -6.68 18.60 -4.82
CA ALA A 90 -5.67 18.98 -3.82
C ALA A 90 -5.32 20.48 -3.87
N PHE A 91 -5.30 21.10 -5.05
CA PHE A 91 -5.16 22.55 -5.20
C PHE A 91 -6.40 23.31 -4.75
N ASP A 92 -7.59 22.83 -5.13
CA ASP A 92 -8.87 23.48 -4.84
C ASP A 92 -9.16 23.56 -3.32
N VAL A 93 -8.69 22.57 -2.55
CA VAL A 93 -8.84 22.55 -1.08
C VAL A 93 -7.62 23.11 -0.33
N LEU A 94 -6.72 23.82 -1.03
CA LEU A 94 -5.48 24.41 -0.48
C LEU A 94 -4.55 23.39 0.21
N PHE A 95 -4.72 22.09 -0.06
CA PHE A 95 -3.99 20.99 0.57
C PHE A 95 -2.49 21.08 0.25
N LEU A 96 -2.15 21.37 -1.00
CA LEU A 96 -0.75 21.47 -1.46
C LEU A 96 -0.02 22.71 -0.95
N ARG A 97 -0.70 23.68 -0.32
CA ARG A 97 -0.08 24.88 0.23
C ARG A 97 0.26 24.76 1.73
N ILE A 98 -0.16 23.67 2.39
CA ILE A 98 -0.03 23.49 3.85
C ILE A 98 0.81 22.27 4.28
N ILE A 99 1.27 21.37 3.40
CA ILE A 99 1.71 20.05 3.88
C ILE A 99 3.22 19.81 3.79
N PRO A 100 3.93 19.84 4.94
CA PRO A 100 4.68 18.69 5.41
C PRO A 100 3.71 17.75 6.14
N HIS A 101 3.56 16.52 5.65
CA HIS A 101 2.90 15.37 6.32
C HIS A 101 1.44 15.53 6.79
N VAL A 102 0.48 14.94 6.06
CA VAL A 102 -0.85 14.61 6.63
C VAL A 102 -1.17 13.15 6.33
N TYR A 103 -1.42 12.39 7.40
CA TYR A 103 -1.87 11.00 7.43
C TYR A 103 -3.38 10.95 7.74
N PHE A 104 -4.09 9.95 7.24
CA PHE A 104 -5.40 9.55 7.76
C PHE A 104 -5.41 8.04 8.05
N ALA A 105 -5.83 7.68 9.26
CA ALA A 105 -6.10 6.31 9.68
C ALA A 105 -7.60 6.20 10.03
N GLY A 106 -8.24 5.15 9.51
CA GLY A 106 -9.56 4.66 9.96
C GLY A 106 -9.40 3.34 10.68
#